data_AF-A0A524M422-F1
#
_entry.id   AF-A0A524M422-F1
#
_cell.length_a   1.000
_cell.length_b   1.000
_cell.length_c   1.000
_cell.angle_alpha   90.00
_cell.angle_beta   90.00
_cell.angle_gamma   90.00
#
_symmetry.space_group_name_H-M   'P 1'
#
loop_
_entity.id
_entity.type
_entity.pdbx_description
1 polymer ?
#
loop_
_entity_poly.entity_id
_entity_poly.type
_entity_poly.pdbx_seq_one_letter_code
_entity_poly.pdbx_strand_id
1 'polypeptide(L)'
;MTELEAVAGVGPAVAKKLRDAFVTTAELLAVQNPIELQAKTKLGEGTALKVIKSARKIVGKFGFRSGLEIEKEMATKPRLKTGIAKMVEAMLGGF
;
A
#
# COMPACT_ATOMS: atom_id res chain seq x y z
N MET A 1 -5.10 -5.07 6.74
CA MET A 1 -3.74 -4.62 6.39
C MET A 1 -2.89 -5.84 6.14
N THR A 2 -2.06 -5.83 5.10
CA THR A 2 -1.25 -7.00 4.74
C THR A 2 0.07 -6.99 5.51
N GLU A 3 0.34 -8.08 6.22
CA GLU A 3 1.56 -8.26 7.00
C GLU A 3 2.81 -8.30 6.11
N LEU A 4 3.94 -7.85 6.65
CA LEU A 4 5.24 -7.85 5.96
C LEU A 4 5.71 -9.25 5.57
N GLU A 5 5.36 -10.25 6.38
CA GLU A 5 5.79 -11.65 6.21
C GLU A 5 5.08 -12.34 5.04
N ALA A 6 3.99 -11.77 4.53
CA ALA A 6 3.35 -12.23 3.30
C ALA A 6 4.15 -11.85 2.05
N VAL A 7 5.13 -10.94 2.16
CA VAL A 7 5.93 -10.48 1.02
C VAL A 7 7.06 -11.47 0.71
N ALA A 8 7.01 -12.03 -0.49
CA ALA A 8 8.07 -12.91 -0.99
C ALA A 8 9.44 -12.20 -0.96
N GLY A 9 10.38 -12.76 -0.18
CA GLY A 9 11.72 -12.19 0.05
C GLY A 9 11.88 -11.48 1.40
N VAL A 10 10.83 -11.38 2.21
CA VAL A 10 10.87 -10.84 3.58
C VAL A 10 10.83 -12.00 4.58
N GLY A 11 12.01 -12.39 5.07
CA GLY A 11 12.13 -13.26 6.24
C GLY A 11 12.01 -12.48 7.56
N PRO A 12 11.97 -13.16 8.72
CA PRO A 12 11.82 -12.52 10.03
C PRO A 12 12.93 -11.51 10.34
N ALA A 13 14.17 -11.77 9.92
CA ALA A 13 15.29 -10.85 10.09
C ALA A 13 15.15 -9.56 9.25
N VAL A 14 14.58 -9.68 8.05
CA VAL A 14 14.30 -8.53 7.17
C VAL A 14 13.10 -7.75 7.68
N ALA A 15 12.06 -8.44 8.13
CA ALA A 15 10.87 -7.84 8.71
C ALA A 15 11.22 -6.97 9.93
N LYS A 16 12.13 -7.43 10.80
CA LYS A 16 12.59 -6.63 11.95
C LYS A 16 13.24 -5.32 11.49
N LYS A 17 14.20 -5.38 10.56
CA LYS A 17 14.87 -4.19 9.99
C LYS A 17 13.90 -3.23 9.31
N LEU A 18 12.87 -3.74 8.64
CA LEU A 18 11.81 -2.93 8.03
C LEU A 18 10.97 -2.21 9.09
N ARG A 19 10.61 -2.91 10.19
CA ARG A 19 9.90 -2.31 11.32
C ARG A 19 10.75 -1.25 12.03
N ASP A 20 12.06 -1.48 12.20
CA ASP A 20 13.01 -0.48 12.73
C ASP A 20 13.08 0.78 11.84
N ALA A 21 12.83 0.63 10.53
CA ALA A 21 12.74 1.73 9.57
C ALA A 21 11.31 2.32 9.42
N PHE A 22 10.40 2.02 10.35
CA PHE A 22 8.99 2.43 10.33
C PHE A 22 8.18 1.92 9.12
N VAL A 23 8.65 0.88 8.45
CA VAL A 23 7.92 0.19 7.38
C VAL A 23 7.23 -1.03 8.00
N THR A 24 5.97 -0.86 8.40
CA THR A 24 5.22 -1.87 9.15
C THR A 24 4.28 -2.74 8.31
N THR A 25 3.91 -2.28 7.11
CA THR A 25 2.95 -2.97 6.23
C THR A 25 3.48 -3.14 4.81
N ALA A 26 2.92 -4.11 4.08
CA ALA A 26 3.25 -4.31 2.67
C ALA A 26 2.88 -3.10 1.79
N GLU A 27 1.86 -2.33 2.18
CA GLU A 27 1.44 -1.10 1.49
C GLU A 27 2.50 -0.01 1.60
N LEU A 28 3.04 0.21 2.81
CA LEU A 28 4.14 1.15 3.02
C LEU A 28 5.38 0.72 2.24
N LEU A 29 5.70 -0.57 2.27
CA LEU A 29 6.84 -1.13 1.54
C LEU A 29 6.72 -0.95 0.03
N ALA A 30 5.52 -1.05 -0.54
CA ALA A 30 5.29 -0.92 -1.97
C ALA A 30 5.55 0.50 -2.51
N VAL A 31 5.41 1.53 -1.65
CA VAL A 31 5.58 2.95 -1.98
C VAL A 31 7.03 3.42 -1.80
N GLN A 32 7.83 2.73 -0.98
CA GLN A 32 9.21 3.13 -0.71
C GLN A 32 10.10 3.12 -1.96
N ASN A 33 11.06 4.05 -1.99
CA ASN A 33 12.13 4.09 -2.97
C ASN A 33 13.20 3.04 -2.62
N PRO A 34 13.63 2.19 -3.58
CA PRO A 34 14.70 1.22 -3.35
C PRO A 34 15.97 1.80 -2.71
N ILE A 35 16.39 3.00 -3.12
CA ILE A 35 17.64 3.62 -2.63
C ILE A 35 17.50 4.05 -1.17
N GLU A 36 16.39 4.71 -0.84
CA GLU A 36 16.12 5.15 0.53
C GLU A 36 15.91 3.97 1.49
N LEU A 37 15.24 2.93 1.00
CA LEU A 37 15.01 1.72 1.78
C LEU A 37 16.35 1.05 2.14
N GLN A 38 17.29 0.98 1.20
CA GLN A 38 18.62 0.44 1.45
C GLN A 38 19.39 1.27 2.47
N ALA A 39 19.36 2.60 2.36
CA ALA A 39 20.04 3.48 3.31
C ALA A 39 19.52 3.28 4.75
N LYS A 40 18.20 3.14 4.92
CA LYS A 40 17.56 2.95 6.24
C LYS A 40 17.73 1.55 6.82
N THR A 41 17.75 0.52 5.97
CA THR A 41 17.64 -0.88 6.43
C THR A 41 18.91 -1.71 6.22
N LYS A 42 19.92 -1.14 5.51
CA LYS A 42 21.16 -1.82 5.09
C LYS A 42 20.90 -3.16 4.37
N LEU A 43 19.79 -3.25 3.64
CA LEU A 43 19.52 -4.38 2.76
C LEU A 43 20.36 -4.28 1.48
N GLY A 44 20.76 -5.42 0.94
CA GLY A 44 21.43 -5.48 -0.36
C GLY A 44 20.51 -4.99 -1.49
N GLU A 45 21.11 -4.35 -2.49
CA GLU A 45 20.41 -3.66 -3.59
C GLU A 45 19.39 -4.54 -4.31
N GLY A 46 19.81 -5.75 -4.69
CA GLY A 46 18.96 -6.72 -5.36
C GLY A 46 17.81 -7.25 -4.51
N THR A 47 18.00 -7.34 -3.19
CA THR A 47 16.95 -7.79 -2.26
C THR A 47 15.93 -6.69 -2.04
N ALA A 48 16.37 -5.44 -1.85
CA ALA A 48 15.48 -4.29 -1.70
C ALA A 48 14.55 -4.14 -2.93
N LEU A 49 15.11 -4.23 -4.14
CA LEU A 49 14.33 -4.13 -5.37
C LEU A 49 13.31 -5.28 -5.50
N LYS A 50 13.71 -6.51 -5.19
CA LYS A 50 12.82 -7.68 -5.25
C LYS A 50 11.67 -7.56 -4.26
N VAL A 51 11.97 -7.18 -3.02
CA VAL A 51 10.98 -7.03 -1.95
C VAL A 51 9.95 -5.95 -2.29
N ILE A 52 10.37 -4.81 -2.83
CA ILE A 52 9.45 -3.74 -3.26
C ILE A 52 8.56 -4.23 -4.43
N LYS A 53 9.13 -4.93 -5.41
CA LYS A 53 8.34 -5.49 -6.54
C LYS A 53 7.33 -6.53 -6.06
N SER A 54 7.72 -7.41 -5.14
CA SER A 54 6.83 -8.40 -4.52
C SER A 54 5.71 -7.71 -3.75
N ALA A 55 6.02 -6.68 -2.97
CA ALA A 55 5.03 -5.90 -2.23
C ALA A 55 4.02 -5.23 -3.17
N ARG A 56 4.48 -4.61 -4.26
CA ARG A 56 3.59 -4.00 -5.29
C ARG A 56 2.64 -5.01 -5.93
N LYS A 57 3.10 -6.23 -6.19
CA LYS A 57 2.27 -7.31 -6.73
C LYS A 57 1.19 -7.74 -5.74
N ILE A 58 1.54 -7.91 -4.47
CA ILE A 58 0.60 -8.35 -3.42
C ILE A 58 -0.46 -7.28 -3.15
N VAL A 59 -0.06 -6.01 -3.11
CA VAL A 59 -1.00 -4.90 -2.87
C VAL A 59 -1.98 -4.73 -4.03
N GLY A 60 -1.62 -5.17 -5.25
CA GLY A 60 -2.51 -5.19 -6.40
C GLY A 60 -2.95 -3.82 -6.93
N LYS A 61 -2.58 -2.72 -6.25
CA LYS A 61 -2.94 -1.34 -6.62
C LYS A 61 -2.03 -0.73 -7.70
N PHE A 62 -0.89 -1.35 -8.00
CA PHE A 62 0.20 -0.79 -8.83
C PHE A 62 0.25 -1.38 -10.24
N GLY A 63 -0.89 -1.49 -10.91
CA GLY A 63 -1.00 -2.05 -12.25
C GLY A 63 -2.08 -1.37 -13.08
N PHE A 64 -2.18 -1.77 -14.34
CA PHE A 64 -3.26 -1.32 -15.20
C PHE A 64 -4.59 -1.90 -14.70
N ARG A 65 -5.62 -1.05 -14.65
CA ARG A 65 -7.00 -1.42 -14.29
C ARG A 65 -7.96 -0.76 -15.27
N SER A 66 -9.01 -1.47 -15.67
CA SER A 66 -10.04 -0.90 -16.53
C SER A 66 -10.96 0.05 -15.75
N GLY A 67 -11.58 1.00 -16.45
CA GLY A 67 -12.53 1.93 -15.82
C GLY A 67 -13.71 1.21 -15.14
N LEU A 68 -14.17 0.11 -15.73
CA LEU A 68 -15.25 -0.73 -15.20
C LEU A 68 -14.87 -1.41 -13.87
N GLU A 69 -13.62 -1.83 -13.71
CA GLU A 69 -13.14 -2.40 -12.44
C GLU A 69 -13.08 -1.33 -11.34
N ILE A 70 -12.63 -0.12 -11.70
CA ILE A 70 -12.57 1.02 -10.75
C ILE A 70 -13.98 1.44 -10.33
N GLU A 71 -14.94 1.51 -11.25
CA GLU A 71 -16.32 1.87 -10.94
C GLU A 71 -16.95 0.90 -9.93
N LYS A 72 -16.78 -0.41 -10.14
CA LYS A 72 -17.25 -1.46 -9.21
C LYS A 72 -16.60 -1.34 -7.83
N GLU A 73 -15.31 -1.05 -7.76
CA GLU A 73 -14.61 -0.81 -6.49
C GLU A 73 -15.12 0.46 -5.79
N MET A 74 -15.37 1.54 -6.54
CA MET A 74 -15.83 2.80 -5.97
C MET A 74 -17.28 2.72 -5.48
N ALA A 75 -18.13 1.94 -6.13
CA ALA A 75 -19.52 1.71 -5.71
C ALA A 75 -19.63 1.00 -4.35
N THR A 76 -18.61 0.22 -3.96
CA THR A 76 -18.57 -0.51 -2.68
C THR A 76 -17.94 0.28 -1.54
N LYS A 77 -17.31 1.44 -1.80
CA LYS A 77 -16.68 2.25 -0.76
C LYS A 77 -17.74 3.00 0.06
N PRO A 78 -17.74 2.86 1.40
CA PRO A 78 -18.63 3.63 2.26
C PRO A 78 -18.22 5.10 2.27
N ARG A 79 -19.23 6.00 2.28
CA ARG A 79 -19.04 7.45 2.38
C ARG A 79 -19.55 7.99 3.70
N LEU A 80 -18.83 8.95 4.28
CA LEU A 80 -19.18 9.54 5.57
C LEU A 80 -20.06 10.78 5.36
N LYS A 81 -21.26 10.76 5.95
CA LYS A 81 -22.24 11.85 5.81
C LYS A 81 -22.03 12.90 6.89
N THR A 82 -22.11 14.18 6.53
CA THR A 82 -21.94 15.32 7.45
C THR A 82 -23.17 15.66 8.28
N GLY A 83 -24.28 14.91 8.12
CA GLY A 83 -25.57 15.18 8.76
C GLY A 83 -26.38 16.31 8.12
N ILE A 84 -25.78 17.11 7.24
CA ILE A 84 -26.44 18.20 6.50
C ILE A 84 -26.71 17.73 5.07
N ALA A 85 -27.99 17.49 4.73
CA ALA A 85 -28.38 16.92 3.44
C ALA A 85 -27.83 17.69 2.23
N LYS A 86 -27.90 19.03 2.26
CA LYS A 86 -27.41 19.91 1.19
C LYS A 86 -25.89 19.81 0.99
N MET A 87 -25.14 19.56 2.06
CA MET A 87 -23.69 19.38 1.99
C MET A 87 -23.32 17.98 1.49
N VAL A 88 -24.06 16.96 1.90
CA VAL A 88 -23.86 15.58 1.39
C VAL A 88 -24.08 15.53 -0.13
N GLU A 89 -25.11 16.21 -0.65
CA GLU A 89 -25.37 16.30 -2.09
C GLU A 89 -24.28 17.10 -2.82
N ALA A 90 -23.87 18.26 -2.29
CA ALA A 90 -22.78 19.05 -2.86
C ALA A 90 -21.44 18.30 -2.88
N MET A 91 -21.24 17.35 -1.96
CA MET A 91 -20.07 16.46 -1.89
C MET A 91 -20.29 15.12 -2.59
N LEU A 92 -21.28 15.02 -3.49
CA LEU A 92 -21.56 13.84 -4.30
C LEU A 92 -21.78 12.56 -3.49
N GLY A 93 -22.36 12.67 -2.29
CA GLY A 93 -22.68 11.56 -1.40
C GLY A 93 -21.86 11.48 -0.11
N GLY A 94 -20.96 12.45 0.15
CA GLY A 94 -20.19 12.56 1.40
C GLY A 94 -18.68 12.49 1.20
N PHE A 95 -17.95 12.40 2.31
CA PHE A 95 -16.48 12.19 2.30
C PHE A 95 -16.11 10.75 1.96
#